data_AF-A0A5S3RR38-F1
#
_entry.id   AF-A0A5S3RR38-F1
#
_cell.length_a   1.000
_cell.length_b   1.000
_cell.length_c   1.000
_cell.angle_alpha   90.00
_cell.angle_beta   90.00
_cell.angle_gamma   90.00
#
_symmetry.space_group_name_H-M   'P 1'
#
loop_
_entity.id
_entity.type
_entity.pdbx_description
1 polymer ?
#
loop_
_entity_poly.entity_id
_entity_poly.type
_entity_poly.pdbx_seq_one_letter_code
_entity_poly.pdbx_strand_id
1 'polypeptide(L)' 'MKKYSSNKDINMLVRILLKKKGWSIKQGRHPRLITPSGIKITVPSTPSDCRAFKSFKMDIRRLKEL' A
#
# COMPACT_ATOMS: atom_id res chain seq x y z
N MET A 1 15.68 -5.19 -5.11
CA MET A 1 14.45 -4.37 -5.18
C MET A 1 13.81 -4.27 -3.80
N LYS A 2 13.39 -3.08 -3.35
CA LYS A 2 12.66 -2.95 -2.07
C LYS A 2 11.31 -3.69 -2.14
N LYS A 3 11.02 -4.46 -1.11
CA LYS A 3 9.80 -5.26 -0.93
C LYS A 3 8.99 -4.63 0.19
N TYR A 4 7.71 -4.34 -0.09
CA TYR A 4 6.78 -3.70 0.87
C TYR A 4 5.72 -4.67 1.40
N SER A 5 5.52 -5.79 0.68
CA SER A 5 4.63 -6.88 1.07
C SER A 5 5.16 -8.21 0.52
N SER A 6 4.87 -9.31 1.20
CA SER A 6 5.06 -10.67 0.68
C SER A 6 4.09 -11.02 -0.43
N ASN A 7 2.92 -10.39 -0.47
CA ASN A 7 1.96 -10.53 -1.55
C ASN A 7 2.40 -9.70 -2.75
N LYS A 8 2.53 -10.35 -3.93
CA LYS A 8 3.05 -9.73 -5.16
C LYS A 8 2.16 -8.59 -5.65
N ASP A 9 0.85 -8.74 -5.57
CA ASP A 9 -0.13 -7.75 -6.04
C ASP A 9 -0.13 -6.50 -5.17
N ILE A 10 -0.11 -6.67 -3.83
CA ILE A 10 0.05 -5.54 -2.89
C ILE A 10 1.37 -4.82 -3.15
N ASN A 11 2.47 -5.57 -3.28
CA ASN A 11 3.79 -4.99 -3.52
C ASN A 11 3.85 -4.23 -4.86
N MET A 12 3.18 -4.72 -5.91
CA MET A 12 3.07 -4.03 -7.20
C MET A 12 2.22 -2.75 -7.08
N LEU A 13 1.06 -2.82 -6.42
CA LEU A 13 0.19 -1.67 -6.20
C LEU A 13 0.90 -0.55 -5.44
N VAL A 14 1.60 -0.89 -4.35
CA VAL A 14 2.41 0.06 -3.57
C VAL A 14 3.44 0.75 -4.47
N ARG A 15 4.16 0.01 -5.32
CA ARG A 15 5.14 0.59 -6.24
C ARG A 15 4.51 1.54 -7.25
N ILE A 16 3.33 1.23 -7.76
CA ILE A 16 2.60 2.10 -8.69
C ILE A 16 2.22 3.40 -7.99
N LEU A 17 1.69 3.34 -6.77
CA LEU A 17 1.31 4.52 -6.00
C LEU A 17 2.51 5.43 -5.70
N LEU A 18 3.63 4.85 -5.27
CA LEU A 18 4.86 5.59 -5.01
C LEU A 18 5.42 6.27 -6.27
N LYS A 19 5.44 5.55 -7.41
CA LYS A 19 6.03 6.08 -8.64
C LYS A 19 5.12 7.05 -9.40
N LYS A 20 3.82 6.79 -9.45
CA LYS A 20 2.89 7.49 -10.35
C LYS A 20 2.01 8.52 -9.65
N LYS A 21 1.72 8.35 -8.36
CA LYS A 21 0.75 9.19 -7.65
C LYS A 21 1.41 10.13 -6.64
N GLY A 22 2.75 10.12 -6.52
CA GLY A 22 3.48 10.97 -5.57
C GLY A 22 3.32 10.54 -4.11
N TRP A 23 2.91 9.30 -3.86
CA TRP A 23 2.76 8.80 -2.50
C TRP A 23 4.14 8.56 -1.88
N SER A 24 4.20 8.63 -0.55
CA SER A 24 5.41 8.35 0.23
C SER A 24 5.24 7.09 1.07
N ILE A 25 6.34 6.50 1.52
CA ILE A 25 6.31 5.31 2.39
C ILE A 25 7.20 5.48 3.61
N LYS A 26 6.64 5.16 4.78
CA LYS A 26 7.39 4.99 6.02
C LYS A 26 7.62 3.51 6.26
N GLN A 27 8.89 3.11 6.34
CA GLN A 27 9.28 1.74 6.61
C GLN A 27 9.12 1.36 8.08
N GLY A 28 8.95 0.07 8.33
CA GLY A 28 8.78 -0.54 9.66
C GLY A 28 8.26 -1.98 9.52
N ARG A 29 7.89 -2.62 10.64
CA ARG A 29 7.31 -3.99 10.64
C ARG A 29 6.09 -4.10 9.70
N HIS A 30 5.23 -3.08 9.74
CA HIS A 30 4.14 -2.86 8.79
C HIS A 30 4.38 -1.51 8.12
N PRO A 31 4.85 -1.48 6.86
CA PRO A 31 5.08 -0.23 6.15
C PRO A 31 3.79 0.59 6.08
N ARG A 32 3.91 1.92 6.12
CA ARG A 32 2.77 2.83 5.98
C ARG A 32 2.93 3.66 4.73
N LEU A 33 1.96 3.58 3.84
CA LEU A 33 1.82 4.49 2.71
C LEU A 33 1.20 5.79 3.20
N ILE A 34 1.68 6.90 2.63
CA ILE A 34 1.25 8.26 2.96
C ILE A 34 0.80 8.89 1.64
N THR A 35 -0.47 9.30 1.56
CA THR A 35 -1.02 10.00 0.40
C THR A 35 -0.41 11.40 0.28
N PRO A 36 -0.52 12.06 -0.88
CA PRO A 36 -0.14 13.47 -1.03
C PRO A 36 -0.91 14.39 -0.08
N SER A 37 -2.16 14.06 0.23
CA SER A 37 -2.99 14.73 1.25
C SER A 37 -2.58 14.43 2.70
N GLY A 38 -1.58 13.58 2.93
CA GLY A 38 -1.06 13.26 4.26
C GLY A 38 -1.79 12.11 4.99
N ILE A 39 -2.79 11.49 4.37
CA ILE A 39 -3.51 10.34 4.92
C ILE A 39 -2.58 9.12 4.93
N LYS A 40 -2.60 8.37 6.03
CA LYS A 40 -1.73 7.21 6.24
C LYS A 40 -2.53 5.92 6.14
N ILE A 41 -2.06 4.97 5.34
CA ILE A 41 -2.64 3.64 5.21
C ILE A 41 -1.57 2.57 5.45
N THR A 42 -1.90 1.58 6.26
CA THR A 42 -0.99 0.48 6.57
C THR A 42 -0.93 -0.51 5.42
N VAL A 43 0.29 -0.86 4.99
CA VAL A 43 0.54 -1.90 4.00
C VAL A 43 0.66 -3.25 4.72
N PRO A 44 -0.15 -4.26 4.34
CA PRO A 44 0.00 -5.61 4.85
C PRO A 44 1.37 -6.18 4.44
N SER A 45 2.30 -6.31 5.39
CA SER A 45 3.66 -6.78 5.14
C SER A 45 3.70 -8.29 4.83
N THR A 46 3.03 -9.11 5.65
CA THR A 46 2.93 -10.57 5.48
C THR A 46 1.49 -11.05 5.66
N PRO A 47 0.57 -10.70 4.75
CA PRO A 47 -0.82 -11.12 4.87
C PRO A 47 -0.95 -12.64 4.72
N SER A 48 -1.71 -13.27 5.62
CA SER A 48 -2.17 -14.65 5.53
C SER A 48 -3.57 -14.77 4.90
N ASP A 49 -4.33 -13.67 4.85
CA ASP A 49 -5.66 -13.62 4.25
C ASP A 49 -5.57 -13.57 2.71
N CYS A 50 -6.27 -14.49 2.04
CA CYS A 50 -6.36 -14.54 0.58
C CYS A 50 -7.03 -13.29 -0.02
N ARG A 51 -7.84 -12.57 0.77
CA ARG A 51 -8.51 -11.32 0.37
C ARG A 51 -7.70 -10.07 0.66
N ALA A 52 -6.50 -10.18 1.26
CA ALA A 52 -5.72 -9.03 1.68
C ALA A 52 -5.49 -8.00 0.56
N PHE A 53 -5.23 -8.45 -0.67
CA PHE A 53 -5.10 -7.54 -1.81
C PHE A 53 -6.39 -6.80 -2.12
N LYS A 54 -7.53 -7.51 -2.15
CA LYS A 54 -8.85 -6.91 -2.43
C LYS A 54 -9.23 -5.89 -1.36
N SER A 55 -9.08 -6.24 -0.09
CA SER A 55 -9.37 -5.33 1.04
C SER A 55 -8.49 -4.09 0.97
N PHE A 56 -7.17 -4.26 0.80
CA PHE A 56 -6.23 -3.15 0.71
C PHE A 56 -6.51 -2.22 -0.48
N LYS A 57 -6.85 -2.79 -1.65
CA LYS A 57 -7.24 -2.01 -2.83
C LYS A 57 -8.53 -1.22 -2.59
N MET A 58 -9.50 -1.80 -1.89
CA MET A 58 -10.74 -1.12 -1.53
C MET A 58 -10.49 0.02 -0.55
N ASP A 59 -9.62 -0.17 0.43
CA ASP A 59 -9.23 0.89 1.37
C ASP A 59 -8.57 2.06 0.64
N ILE A 60 -7.65 1.79 -0.29
CA ILE A 60 -7.05 2.83 -1.15
C ILE A 60 -8.13 3.57 -1.96
N ARG A 61 -9.09 2.85 -2.54
CA ARG A 61 -10.18 3.47 -3.31
C ARG A 61 -11.07 4.39 -2.46
N ARG A 62 -11.29 4.03 -1.19
CA ARG A 62 -12.06 4.84 -0.25
C ARG A 62 -11.39 6.16 0.12
N LEU A 63 -10.07 6.27 -0.05
CA LEU A 63 -9.34 7.52 0.19
C LEU A 63 -9.71 8.62 -0.83
N LYS A 64 -10.47 8.33 -1.90
CA LYS A 64 -10.89 9.27 -2.97
C LYS A 64 -9.72 9.96 -3.72
N GLU A 65 -8.49 9.48 -3.54
CA GLU A 65 -7.25 9.99 -4.16
C GLU A 65 -6.85 9.25 -5.46
N LEU A 66 -7.76 8.46 -6.06
CA LEU A 66 -7.47 7.61 -7.22
C LEU A 66 -7.88 8.25 -8.54
#